data_AF-A0A1B1DT75-F1
#
_entry.id   AF-A0A1B1DT75-F1
#
_cell.length_a   1.000
_cell.length_b   1.000
_cell.length_c   1.000
_cell.angle_alpha   90.00
_cell.angle_beta   90.00
_cell.angle_gamma   90.00
#
_symmetry.space_group_name_H-M   'P 1'
#
loop_
_entity.id
_entity.type
_entity.pdbx_description
1 polymer ?
#
loop_
_entity_poly.entity_id
_entity_poly.type
_entity_poly.pdbx_seq_one_letter_code
_entity_poly.pdbx_strand_id
1 'polypeptide(L)' 'MDNTKETRANTVKAHLEAIDQCKEKKEKYVKCFNNWYKNNFLKGDLTQACDDYYEDYQICVLNDLNKKGLGHLANLPKGK' A
#
# COMPACT_ATOMS: atom_id res chain seq x y z
N MET A 1 17.40 20.94 17.03
CA MET A 1 16.14 20.21 17.32
C MET A 1 15.97 19.16 16.24
N ASP A 2 16.25 17.90 16.59
CA ASP A 2 16.38 16.74 15.69
C ASP A 2 14.99 16.22 15.22
N ASN A 3 14.16 17.11 14.68
CA ASN A 3 12.75 16.91 14.35
C ASN A 3 12.53 15.94 13.16
N THR A 4 13.55 15.72 12.33
CA THR A 4 13.45 14.93 11.09
C THR A 4 13.31 13.42 11.37
N LYS A 5 13.98 12.90 12.40
CA LYS A 5 13.98 11.46 12.73
C LYS A 5 12.66 11.04 13.37
N GLU A 6 12.12 11.87 14.26
CA GLU A 6 10.82 11.67 14.91
C GLU A 6 9.66 11.76 13.89
N THR A 7 9.69 12.74 13.00
CA THR A 7 8.70 12.89 11.91
C THR A 7 8.69 11.66 10.98
N ARG A 8 9.86 11.12 10.63
CA ARG A 8 9.97 9.90 9.82
C ARG A 8 9.40 8.67 10.55
N ALA A 9 9.73 8.50 11.84
CA ALA A 9 9.23 7.39 12.64
C ALA A 9 7.69 7.42 12.75
N ASN A 10 7.12 8.61 13.00
CA ASN A 10 5.68 8.80 13.07
C ASN A 10 4.99 8.52 11.72
N THR A 11 5.60 8.96 10.61
CA THR A 11 5.13 8.67 9.26
C THR A 11 5.09 7.16 8.98
N VAL A 12 6.16 6.45 9.33
CA VAL A 12 6.22 4.98 9.17
C VAL A 12 5.16 4.30 10.03
N LYS A 13 5.00 4.72 11.29
CA LYS A 13 3.96 4.18 12.19
C LYS A 13 2.56 4.33 11.60
N ALA A 14 2.22 5.52 11.09
CA ALA A 14 0.91 5.77 10.48
C ALA A 14 0.64 4.85 9.28
N HIS A 15 1.63 4.63 8.43
CA HIS A 15 1.50 3.70 7.30
C HIS A 15 1.31 2.25 7.76
N LEU A 16 2.08 1.80 8.76
CA LEU A 16 1.95 0.44 9.30
C LEU A 16 0.56 0.20 9.90
N GLU A 17 0.01 1.18 10.61
CA GLU A 17 -1.35 1.12 11.14
C GLU A 17 -2.40 1.09 10.02
N ALA A 18 -2.28 1.92 8.99
CA ALA A 18 -3.19 1.91 7.85
C ALA A 18 -3.15 0.57 7.09
N ILE A 19 -1.96 -0.01 6.94
CA ILE A 19 -1.77 -1.34 6.35
C ILE A 19 -2.49 -2.43 7.18
N ASP A 20 -2.43 -2.35 8.51
CA ASP A 20 -3.09 -3.31 9.40
C ASP A 20 -4.62 -3.18 9.35
N GLN A 21 -5.15 -1.95 9.35
CA GLN A 21 -6.59 -1.69 9.18
C GLN A 21 -7.12 -2.24 7.84
N CYS A 22 -6.27 -2.27 6.81
CA CYS A 22 -6.62 -2.72 5.47
C CYS A 22 -6.19 -4.17 5.18
N LYS A 23 -5.88 -4.97 6.21
CA LYS A 23 -5.32 -6.32 6.10
C LYS A 23 -6.13 -7.25 5.19
N GLU A 24 -7.45 -7.27 5.30
CA GLU A 24 -8.29 -8.18 4.48
C GLU A 24 -8.18 -7.88 2.97
N LYS A 25 -8.21 -6.60 2.60
CA LYS A 25 -8.05 -6.16 1.20
C LYS A 25 -6.64 -6.42 0.70
N LYS A 26 -5.64 -6.18 1.55
CA LYS A 26 -4.24 -6.52 1.28
C LYS A 26 -4.07 -8.02 1.02
N GLU A 27 -4.67 -8.88 1.83
CA GLU A 27 -4.58 -10.34 1.66
C GLU A 27 -5.18 -10.81 0.33
N LYS A 28 -6.32 -10.24 -0.08
CA LYS A 28 -6.94 -10.50 -1.39
C LYS A 28 -6.00 -10.10 -2.54
N TYR A 29 -5.47 -8.86 -2.48
CA TYR A 29 -4.51 -8.37 -3.47
C TYR A 29 -3.24 -9.23 -3.53
N VAL A 30 -2.60 -9.51 -2.39
CA VAL A 30 -1.36 -10.30 -2.32
C VAL A 30 -1.57 -11.73 -2.81
N LYS A 31 -2.71 -12.36 -2.49
CA LYS A 31 -3.05 -13.70 -2.99
C LYS A 31 -3.15 -13.70 -4.51
N CYS A 32 -3.86 -12.72 -5.08
CA CYS A 32 -3.98 -12.58 -6.53
C CYS A 32 -2.61 -12.31 -7.18
N PHE A 33 -1.87 -11.32 -6.67
CA PHE A 33 -0.55 -10.92 -7.18
C PHE A 33 0.44 -12.09 -7.17
N ASN A 34 0.53 -12.84 -6.06
CA ASN A 34 1.44 -13.98 -5.96
C ASN A 34 1.12 -15.08 -6.98
N ASN A 35 -0.17 -15.30 -7.27
CA ASN A 35 -0.61 -16.25 -8.28
C ASN A 35 -0.21 -15.78 -9.68
N TRP A 36 -0.55 -14.53 -10.03
CA TRP A 36 -0.19 -13.91 -11.31
C TRP A 36 1.33 -13.87 -11.51
N TYR A 37 2.08 -13.48 -10.49
CA TYR A 37 3.54 -13.38 -10.56
C TYR A 37 4.18 -14.71 -10.93
N LYS A 38 3.77 -15.80 -10.27
CA LYS A 38 4.31 -17.14 -10.51
C LYS A 38 3.87 -17.73 -11.84
N ASN A 39 2.62 -17.51 -12.24
CA ASN A 39 2.02 -18.23 -13.36
C ASN A 39 2.07 -17.48 -14.69
N ASN A 40 2.22 -16.16 -14.66
CA ASN A 40 2.17 -15.27 -15.83
C ASN A 40 3.48 -14.48 -15.94
N PHE A 41 3.75 -13.60 -14.97
CA PHE A 41 4.87 -12.66 -15.05
C PHE A 41 6.23 -13.35 -15.25
N LEU A 42 6.55 -14.35 -14.42
CA LEU A 42 7.81 -15.10 -14.53
C LEU A 42 7.93 -15.90 -15.84
N LYS A 43 6.83 -16.09 -16.58
CA LYS A 43 6.80 -16.75 -17.89
C LYS A 43 6.75 -15.76 -19.06
N GLY A 44 6.85 -14.46 -18.79
CA GLY A 44 6.82 -13.40 -19.78
C GLY A 44 5.43 -12.91 -20.18
N ASP A 45 4.36 -13.42 -19.55
CA ASP A 45 3.01 -12.88 -19.73
C ASP A 45 2.80 -11.68 -18.80
N LEU A 46 2.71 -10.50 -19.40
CA LEU A 46 2.56 -9.21 -18.72
C LEU A 46 1.10 -8.73 -18.66
N THR A 47 0.14 -9.57 -19.04
CA THR A 47 -1.28 -9.22 -18.98
C THR A 47 -1.64 -8.82 -17.55
N GLN A 48 -2.22 -7.63 -17.38
CA GLN A 48 -2.59 -7.14 -16.06
C GLN A 48 -3.63 -8.04 -15.42
N ALA A 49 -3.43 -8.29 -14.13
CA ALA A 49 -4.37 -8.99 -13.27
C ALA A 49 -4.31 -8.35 -11.89
N CYS A 50 -5.40 -8.44 -11.15
CA CYS A 50 -5.51 -7.97 -9.76
C CYS A 50 -5.70 -6.46 -9.56
N ASP A 51 -5.93 -5.68 -10.62
CA ASP A 51 -6.13 -4.22 -10.53
C ASP A 51 -7.29 -3.88 -9.58
N ASP A 52 -8.44 -4.54 -9.70
CA ASP A 52 -9.59 -4.32 -8.79
C ASP A 52 -9.21 -4.54 -7.30
N TYR A 53 -8.47 -5.62 -7.00
CA TYR A 53 -8.04 -5.90 -5.63
C TYR A 53 -7.01 -4.88 -5.13
N TYR A 54 -6.16 -4.40 -6.04
CA TYR A 54 -5.17 -3.39 -5.74
C TYR A 54 -5.84 -2.04 -5.45
N GLU A 55 -6.78 -1.62 -6.29
CA GLU A 55 -7.56 -0.40 -6.13
C GLU A 55 -8.33 -0.41 -4.80
N ASP A 56 -9.02 -1.51 -4.48
CA ASP A 56 -9.70 -1.66 -3.19
C ASP A 56 -8.75 -1.47 -2.01
N TYR A 57 -7.58 -2.11 -2.06
CA TYR A 57 -6.57 -1.99 -1.01
C TYR A 57 -6.02 -0.56 -0.91
N GLN A 58 -5.70 0.10 -2.03
CA GLN A 58 -5.22 1.47 -2.06
C GLN A 58 -6.24 2.45 -1.51
N ILE A 59 -7.51 2.34 -1.93
CA ILE A 59 -8.61 3.17 -1.45
C ILE A 59 -8.75 3.04 0.06
N CYS A 60 -8.65 1.82 0.59
CA CYS A 60 -8.70 1.59 2.03
C CYS A 60 -7.59 2.34 2.78
N VAL A 61 -6.34 2.20 2.33
CA VAL A 61 -5.19 2.86 2.97
C VAL A 61 -5.31 4.38 2.92
N LEU A 62 -5.68 4.92 1.75
CA LEU A 62 -5.90 6.36 1.58
C LEU A 62 -7.01 6.88 2.50
N ASN A 63 -8.13 6.15 2.61
CA ASN A 63 -9.24 6.53 3.47
C ASN A 63 -8.86 6.50 4.95
N ASP A 64 -8.08 5.51 5.40
CA ASP A 64 -7.61 5.46 6.79
C ASP A 64 -6.69 6.64 7.12
N LEU A 65 -5.71 6.93 6.25
CA LEU A 65 -4.83 8.09 6.41
C LEU A 65 -5.61 9.40 6.41
N ASN A 66 -6.58 9.57 5.50
CA ASN A 66 -7.43 10.77 5.44
C ASN A 66 -8.25 10.96 6.72
N LYS A 67 -8.86 9.89 7.27
CA LYS A 67 -9.61 9.93 8.53
C LYS A 67 -8.76 10.40 9.71
N LYS A 68 -7.45 10.12 9.67
CA LYS A 68 -6.48 10.53 10.69
C LYS A 68 -5.89 11.92 10.47
N GLY A 69 -6.31 12.64 9.42
CA GLY A 69 -5.70 13.93 9.02
C GLY A 69 -4.32 13.78 8.37
N LEU A 70 -3.95 12.57 7.98
CA LEU A 70 -2.65 12.19 7.45
C LEU A 70 -2.67 11.96 5.93
N GLY A 71 -3.67 12.49 5.22
CA GLY A 71 -3.82 12.31 3.77
C GLY A 71 -2.60 12.74 2.96
N HIS A 72 -1.84 13.74 3.43
CA HIS A 72 -0.59 14.18 2.82
C HIS A 72 0.50 13.11 2.78
N LEU A 73 0.38 12.06 3.61
CA LEU A 73 1.28 10.91 3.64
C LEU A 73 0.95 9.86 2.57
N ALA A 74 -0.23 9.92 1.93
CA ALA A 74 -0.64 8.94 0.94
C ALA A 74 0.24 8.93 -0.32
N ASN A 75 0.89 10.05 -0.62
CA ASN A 75 1.94 10.13 -1.62
C ASN A 75 3.29 10.00 -0.92
N LEU A 76 3.76 8.77 -0.69
CA LEU A 76 5.19 8.57 -0.45
C LEU A 76 5.92 9.15 -1.67
N PRO A 77 6.85 10.10 -1.51
CA PRO A 77 7.62 10.61 -2.63
C PRO A 77 8.29 9.39 -3.27
N LYS A 78 7.88 9.07 -4.52
CA LYS A 78 8.58 8.07 -5.32
C LYS A 78 10.01 8.59 -5.41
N GLY A 79 10.95 7.86 -4.81
CA GLY A 79 12.37 8.21 -4.90
C GLY A 79 12.71 8.42 -6.36
N LYS A 80 13.32 9.58 -6.66
CA LYS A 80 13.92 9.82 -7.98
C LYS A 80 14.99 8.78 -8.26
#